data_AF-A0A959L3G4-F1
#
_entry.id   AF-A0A959L3G4-F1
#
_cell.length_a   1.000
_cell.length_b   1.000
_cell.length_c   1.000
_cell.angle_alpha   90.00
_cell.angle_beta   90.00
_cell.angle_gamma   90.00
#
_symmetry.space_group_name_H-M   'P 1'
#
loop_
_entity.id
_entity.type
_entity.pdbx_description
1 polymer ?
#
loop_
_entity_poly.entity_id
_entity_poly.type
_entity_poly.pdbx_seq_one_letter_code
_entity_poly.pdbx_strand_id
1 'polypeptide(L)'
;MLRSFLRLTFRNIWKSKLYSSINIIGLAIGIACTILIILWINDEYSYDTFLPKYERLHQVYANAIFDGKVNTWRSVPLPTYEAMKEADHTITNSVVTGWGSEHLLTVDDTRMTQEGLFVSEE
;
A
#
# COMPACT_ATOMS: atom_id res chain seq x y z
N MET A 1 9.42 -41.62 -18.49
CA MET A 1 10.56 -41.37 -17.57
C MET A 1 10.15 -40.57 -16.33
N LEU A 2 9.42 -39.45 -16.42
CA LEU A 2 9.00 -38.69 -15.22
C LEU A 2 8.20 -39.53 -14.20
N ARG A 3 7.30 -40.41 -14.68
CA ARG A 3 6.54 -41.34 -13.83
C ARG A 3 7.41 -42.31 -13.04
N SER A 4 8.52 -42.80 -13.61
CA SER A 4 9.42 -43.73 -12.93
C SER A 4 10.27 -43.03 -11.88
N PHE A 5 10.73 -41.80 -12.16
CA PHE A 5 11.44 -40.98 -11.19
C PHE A 5 10.54 -40.58 -10.01
N LEU A 6 9.32 -40.09 -10.27
CA LEU A 6 8.36 -39.77 -9.20
C LEU A 6 8.07 -40.99 -8.32
N ARG A 7 7.80 -42.15 -8.93
CA ARG A 7 7.54 -43.41 -8.19
C ARG A 7 8.73 -43.84 -7.33
N LEU A 8 9.96 -43.66 -7.82
CA LEU A 8 11.17 -43.96 -7.07
C LEU A 8 11.33 -43.01 -5.87
N THR A 9 11.16 -41.71 -6.08
CA THR A 9 11.28 -40.67 -5.05
C THR A 9 10.26 -40.86 -3.94
N PHE A 10 8.98 -41.11 -4.27
CA PHE A 10 7.96 -41.39 -3.25
C PHE A 10 8.28 -42.64 -2.43
N ARG A 11 8.79 -43.70 -3.06
CA ARG A 11 9.17 -44.92 -2.34
C ARG A 11 10.37 -44.68 -1.42
N ASN A 12 11.30 -43.81 -1.82
CA ASN A 12 12.46 -43.46 -1.01
C ASN A 12 12.07 -42.60 0.20
N ILE A 13 11.22 -41.59 0.00
CA ILE A 13 10.66 -40.74 1.06
C ILE A 13 9.93 -41.60 2.10
N TRP A 14 9.16 -42.60 1.66
CA TRP A 14 8.39 -43.45 2.56
C TRP A 14 9.28 -44.44 3.35
N LYS A 15 10.47 -44.77 2.84
CA LYS A 15 11.46 -45.61 3.51
C LYS A 15 12.27 -44.84 4.57
N SER A 16 12.54 -43.56 4.34
CA SER A 16 13.30 -42.68 5.24
C SER A 16 12.45 -41.54 5.83
N LYS A 17 11.28 -41.88 6.42
CA LYS A 17 10.25 -40.91 6.81
C LYS A 17 10.78 -39.76 7.67
N LEU A 18 11.54 -40.04 8.73
CA LEU A 18 12.02 -39.00 9.64
C LEU A 18 12.97 -38.01 8.95
N TYR A 19 13.98 -38.51 8.26
CA TYR A 19 14.96 -37.69 7.56
C TYR A 19 14.33 -36.87 6.43
N SER A 20 13.46 -37.50 5.64
CA SER A 20 12.74 -36.81 4.56
C SER A 20 11.78 -35.75 5.11
N SER A 21 11.08 -36.01 6.22
CA SER A 21 10.20 -35.01 6.84
C SER A 21 10.96 -33.77 7.32
N ILE A 22 12.09 -33.95 8.02
CA ILE A 22 12.90 -32.81 8.51
C ILE A 22 13.36 -31.93 7.35
N ASN A 23 13.85 -32.54 6.27
CA ASN A 23 14.36 -31.81 5.11
C ASN A 23 13.24 -31.08 4.35
N ILE A 24 12.12 -31.75 4.10
CA ILE A 24 10.97 -31.16 3.40
C ILE A 24 10.35 -30.02 4.23
N ILE A 25 10.18 -30.20 5.53
CA ILE A 25 9.61 -29.17 6.41
C ILE A 25 10.55 -27.97 6.53
N GLY A 26 11.85 -28.20 6.72
CA GLY A 26 12.83 -27.12 6.79
C GLY A 26 12.85 -26.28 5.50
N LEU A 27 12.82 -26.94 4.34
CA LEU A 27 12.73 -26.27 3.05
C LEU A 27 11.40 -25.52 2.88
N ALA A 28 10.28 -26.15 3.25
CA ALA A 28 8.96 -25.55 3.12
C ALA A 28 8.82 -24.30 4.00
N ILE A 29 9.31 -24.33 5.24
CA ILE A 29 9.31 -23.18 6.15
C ILE A 29 10.20 -22.07 5.58
N GLY A 30 11.40 -22.40 5.08
CA GLY A 30 12.29 -21.41 4.46
C GLY A 30 11.61 -20.67 3.30
N ILE A 31 11.00 -21.43 2.38
CA ILE A 31 10.27 -20.86 1.24
C ILE A 31 9.06 -20.03 1.71
N ALA A 32 8.29 -20.52 2.69
CA ALA A 32 7.14 -19.81 3.23
C ALA A 32 7.54 -18.47 3.85
N CYS A 33 8.59 -18.45 4.68
CA CYS A 33 9.11 -17.21 5.28
C CYS A 33 9.57 -16.22 4.21
N THR A 34 10.30 -16.67 3.19
CA THR A 34 10.73 -15.81 2.08
C THR A 34 9.55 -15.22 1.31
N ILE A 35 8.53 -16.01 1.01
CA ILE A 35 7.32 -15.52 0.32
C ILE A 35 6.59 -14.47 1.16
N LEU A 36 6.43 -14.70 2.46
CA LEU A 36 5.78 -13.73 3.36
C LEU A 36 6.55 -12.40 3.40
N ILE A 37 7.88 -12.44 3.45
CA ILE A 37 8.71 -11.23 3.41
C ILE A 37 8.55 -10.50 2.08
N ILE A 38 8.57 -11.22 0.95
CA ILE A 38 8.38 -10.62 -0.38
C ILE A 38 7.00 -9.97 -0.50
N LEU A 39 5.95 -10.63 -0.02
CA LEU A 39 4.60 -10.08 -0.02
C LEU A 39 4.51 -8.81 0.82
N TRP A 40 5.12 -8.81 2.00
CA TRP A 40 5.17 -7.62 2.85
C TRP A 40 5.94 -6.46 2.21
N ILE A 41 7.09 -6.73 1.59
CA ILE A 41 7.84 -5.71 0.83
C ILE A 41 6.98 -5.17 -0.31
N ASN A 42 6.33 -6.05 -1.07
CA ASN A 42 5.49 -5.63 -2.20
C ASN A 42 4.31 -4.77 -1.74
N ASP A 43 3.70 -5.10 -0.60
CA ASP A 43 2.65 -4.31 0.02
C ASP A 43 3.15 -2.90 0.38
N GLU A 44 4.28 -2.80 1.08
CA GLU A 44 4.89 -1.53 1.48
C GLU A 44 5.24 -0.63 0.29
N TYR A 45 5.83 -1.19 -0.77
CA TYR A 45 6.16 -0.43 -1.99
C TYR A 45 4.92 -0.03 -2.79
N SER A 46 3.78 -0.72 -2.61
CA SER A 46 2.55 -0.44 -3.34
C SER A 46 1.67 0.64 -2.68
N TYR A 47 1.89 0.95 -1.40
CA TYR A 47 0.99 1.78 -0.58
C TYR A 47 0.63 3.14 -1.22
N ASP A 48 1.61 3.89 -1.73
CA ASP A 48 1.40 5.23 -2.31
C ASP A 48 1.37 5.25 -3.85
N THR A 49 1.41 4.09 -4.52
CA THR A 49 1.56 4.02 -5.99
C THR A 49 0.26 3.76 -6.74
N PHE A 50 -0.89 3.76 -6.05
CA PHE A 50 -2.20 3.48 -6.63
C PHE A 50 -2.71 4.58 -7.58
N LEU A 51 -2.22 5.82 -7.45
CA LEU A 51 -2.62 6.95 -8.30
C LEU A 51 -1.72 7.08 -9.53
N PRO A 52 -2.28 7.35 -10.72
CA PRO A 52 -1.48 7.76 -11.88
C PRO A 52 -0.64 8.99 -11.55
N LYS A 53 0.65 8.98 -11.93
CA LYS A 53 1.60 10.07 -11.67
C LYS A 53 1.88 10.33 -10.18
N TYR A 54 1.82 9.30 -9.32
CA TYR A 54 2.11 9.42 -7.88
C TYR A 54 3.43 10.16 -7.56
N GLU A 55 4.48 10.02 -8.38
CA GLU A 55 5.76 10.71 -8.20
C GLU A 55 5.66 12.25 -8.29
N ARG A 56 4.60 12.76 -8.91
CA ARG A 56 4.32 14.20 -9.11
C ARG A 56 3.16 14.69 -8.25
N LEU A 57 2.60 13.83 -7.41
CA LEU A 57 1.54 14.18 -6.48
C LEU A 57 2.18 14.52 -5.13
N HIS A 58 1.91 15.73 -4.65
CA HIS A 58 2.46 16.22 -3.40
C HIS A 58 1.34 16.75 -2.52
N GLN A 59 1.43 16.49 -1.22
CA GLN A 59 0.54 17.07 -0.21
C GLN A 59 1.28 18.16 0.54
N VAL A 60 0.62 19.31 0.72
CA VAL A 60 1.17 20.47 1.43
C VAL A 60 0.94 20.30 2.92
N TYR A 61 1.99 20.48 3.71
CA TYR A 61 1.96 20.42 5.17
C TYR A 61 2.31 21.79 5.77
N ALA A 62 1.62 22.18 6.83
CA ALA A 62 1.95 23.36 7.60
C ALA A 62 2.88 22.99 8.77
N ASN A 63 4.03 23.65 8.86
CA ASN A 63 4.96 23.51 9.98
C ASN A 63 4.94 24.79 10.82
N ALA A 64 4.76 24.67 12.14
CA ALA A 64 4.95 25.79 13.06
C ALA A 64 5.64 25.35 14.35
N ILE A 65 6.36 26.26 14.98
CA ILE A 65 6.99 26.02 16.27
C ILE A 65 5.95 26.27 17.35
N PHE A 66 5.64 25.24 18.14
CA PHE A 66 4.78 25.31 19.31
C PHE A 66 5.48 24.62 20.47
N ASP A 67 5.57 25.29 21.62
CA ASP A 67 6.27 24.78 22.83
C ASP A 67 7.72 24.33 22.56
N GLY A 68 8.45 25.11 21.76
CA GLY A 68 9.84 24.82 21.39
C GLY A 68 10.04 23.62 20.46
N LYS A 69 8.97 23.01 19.96
CA LYS A 69 8.99 21.88 19.02
C LYS A 69 8.34 22.24 17.69
N VAL A 70 8.87 21.70 16.61
CA VAL A 70 8.20 21.78 15.31
C VAL A 70 6.99 20.85 15.33
N ASN A 71 5.82 21.42 15.09
CA ASN A 71 4.58 20.70 14.91
C ASN A 71 4.18 20.79 13.43
N THR A 72 3.69 19.67 12.90
CA THR A 72 3.39 19.51 11.48
C THR A 72 1.94 19.07 11.33
N TRP A 73 1.15 19.81 10.55
CA TRP A 73 -0.26 19.52 10.29
C TRP A 73 -0.54 19.33 8.80
N ARG A 74 -1.47 18.43 8.50
CA ARG A 74 -2.01 18.20 7.15
C ARG A 74 -3.02 19.26 6.70
N SER A 75 -3.59 19.98 7.67
CA SER A 75 -4.55 21.05 7.39
C SER A 75 -3.81 22.35 7.13
N VAL A 76 -4.06 22.95 5.97
CA VAL A 76 -3.53 24.27 5.61
C VAL A 76 -4.67 25.27 5.45
N PRO A 77 -4.46 26.56 5.74
CA PRO A 77 -5.46 27.60 5.50
C PRO A 77 -5.85 27.68 4.02
N LEU A 78 -7.13 27.97 3.73
CA LEU A 78 -7.61 28.10 2.36
C LEU A 78 -6.82 29.12 1.50
N PRO A 79 -6.35 30.27 2.03
CA PRO A 79 -5.50 31.17 1.25
C PRO A 79 -4.19 30.54 0.72
N THR A 80 -3.68 29.47 1.37
CA THR A 80 -2.52 28.73 0.88
C THR A 80 -2.82 28.03 -0.45
N TYR A 81 -4.03 27.49 -0.59
CA TYR A 81 -4.46 26.86 -1.85
C TYR A 81 -4.56 27.89 -2.98
N GLU A 82 -5.16 29.05 -2.71
CA GLU A 82 -5.28 30.14 -3.69
C GLU A 82 -3.89 30.64 -4.13
N ALA A 83 -3.00 30.88 -3.17
CA ALA A 83 -1.63 31.30 -3.46
C ALA A 83 -0.86 30.24 -4.27
N MET A 84 -1.12 28.95 -4.06
CA MET A 84 -0.43 27.87 -4.77
C MET A 84 -0.75 27.84 -6.26
N LYS A 85 -1.92 28.36 -6.68
CA LYS A 85 -2.27 28.47 -8.11
C LYS A 85 -1.35 29.43 -8.87
N GLU A 86 -0.74 30.39 -8.17
CA GLU A 86 0.12 31.43 -8.77
C GLU A 86 1.59 31.36 -8.31
N ALA A 87 1.90 30.53 -7.30
CA ALA A 87 3.21 30.50 -6.66
C ALA A 87 4.34 30.02 -7.58
N ASP A 88 4.07 29.04 -8.43
CA ASP A 88 5.07 28.46 -9.35
C ASP A 88 4.38 27.85 -10.58
N HIS A 89 4.86 28.23 -11.76
CA HIS A 89 4.43 27.74 -13.07
C HIS A 89 4.57 26.21 -13.27
N THR A 90 5.38 25.54 -12.46
CA THR A 90 5.57 24.09 -12.48
C THR A 90 4.40 23.34 -11.84
N ILE A 91 3.62 24.01 -10.99
CA ILE A 91 2.41 23.47 -10.37
C ILE A 91 1.30 23.51 -11.42
N THR A 92 0.97 22.36 -11.99
CA THR A 92 -0.04 22.28 -13.06
C THR A 92 -1.46 22.42 -12.49
N ASN A 93 -1.71 21.75 -11.36
CA ASN A 93 -3.04 21.64 -10.75
C ASN A 93 -2.85 21.71 -9.23
N SER A 94 -3.78 22.34 -8.53
CA SER A 94 -3.89 22.27 -7.06
C SER A 94 -5.35 22.01 -6.70
N VAL A 95 -5.58 21.25 -5.62
CA VAL A 95 -6.93 20.97 -5.11
C VAL A 95 -6.91 20.99 -3.58
N VAL A 96 -8.06 21.32 -2.99
CA VAL A 96 -8.32 21.15 -1.56
C VAL A 96 -9.13 19.89 -1.35
N THR A 97 -8.74 19.10 -0.34
CA THR A 97 -9.48 17.93 0.11
C THR A 97 -10.12 18.18 1.48
N GLY A 98 -11.29 17.61 1.70
CA GLY A 98 -11.91 17.53 3.02
C GLY A 98 -11.18 16.56 3.95
N TRP A 99 -11.77 16.33 5.13
CA TRP A 99 -11.34 15.26 6.01
C TRP A 99 -11.95 13.94 5.55
N GLY A 100 -11.19 12.85 5.62
CA GLY A 100 -11.69 11.53 5.28
C GLY A 100 -12.84 11.16 6.21
N SER A 101 -13.97 10.73 5.64
CA SER A 101 -15.09 10.19 6.42
C SER A 101 -15.76 9.05 5.67
N GLU A 102 -16.53 8.25 6.39
CA GLU A 102 -17.41 7.26 5.78
C GLU A 102 -18.54 7.96 5.02
N HIS A 103 -18.72 7.55 3.77
CA HIS A 103 -19.76 8.03 2.87
C HIS A 103 -20.55 6.84 2.35
N LEU A 104 -21.88 6.96 2.36
CA LEU A 104 -22.74 5.99 1.72
C LEU A 104 -22.78 6.27 0.21
N LEU A 105 -22.22 5.34 -0.56
CA LEU A 105 -22.29 5.33 -2.02
C LEU A 105 -23.48 4.48 -2.45
N THR A 106 -24.31 5.02 -3.34
CA THR A 106 -25.49 4.34 -3.87
C THR A 106 -25.53 4.41 -5.39
N VAL A 107 -25.62 3.25 -6.04
CA VAL A 107 -25.82 3.11 -7.49
C VAL A 107 -27.00 2.15 -7.69
N ASP A 108 -28.10 2.66 -8.23
CA ASP A 108 -29.38 1.96 -8.33
C ASP A 108 -29.80 1.35 -6.97
N ASP A 109 -29.93 0.03 -6.89
CA ASP A 109 -30.27 -0.70 -5.66
C ASP A 109 -29.04 -1.07 -4.81
N THR A 110 -27.82 -0.86 -5.31
CA THR A 110 -26.59 -1.23 -4.60
C THR A 110 -26.17 -0.11 -3.67
N ARG A 111 -25.98 -0.44 -2.39
CA ARG A 111 -25.54 0.49 -1.35
C ARG A 111 -24.26 -0.01 -0.71
N MET A 112 -23.25 0.85 -0.62
CA MET A 112 -21.96 0.53 -0.01
C MET A 112 -21.42 1.74 0.73
N THR A 113 -21.07 1.56 2.00
CA THR A 113 -20.34 2.59 2.76
C THR A 113 -18.85 2.46 2.46
N GLN A 114 -18.21 3.55 2.08
CA GLN A 114 -16.77 3.64 1.81
C GLN A 114 -16.18 4.87 2.50
N GLU A 115 -14.94 4.74 2.97
CA GLU A 115 -14.19 5.90 3.43
C GLU A 115 -13.67 6.69 2.22
N GLY A 116 -13.84 8.01 2.26
CA GLY A 116 -13.47 8.86 1.13
C GLY A 116 -13.28 10.31 1.54
N LEU A 117 -12.65 11.07 0.65
CA LEU A 117 -12.39 12.50 0.78
C LEU A 117 -13.26 13.25 -0.22
N PHE A 118 -13.88 14.36 0.20
CA PHE A 118 -14.38 15.34 -0.76
C PHE A 118 -13.20 16.09 -1.37
N VAL A 119 -13.26 16.35 -2.67
CA VAL A 119 -12.24 17.09 -3.42
C VAL A 119 -12.93 18.27 -4.10
N SER A 120 -12.33 19.45 -3.99
CA SER A 120 -12.80 20.64 -4.72
C SER A 120 -12.64 20.45 -6.22
N GLU A 121 -13.53 21.08 -6.99
CA GLU A 121 -13.30 21.25 -8.44
C GLU A 121 -12.04 22.12 -8.64
N GLU A 122 -11.33 21.85 -9.73
CA GLU A 122 -10.06 22.52 -10.05
C GLU A 122 -10.25 23.98 -10.51
#